data_AF-A0A1A0LEX6-F1
#
_entry.id   AF-A0A1A0LEX6-F1
#
_cell.length_a   1.000
_cell.length_b   1.000
_cell.length_c   1.000
_cell.angle_alpha   90.00
_cell.angle_beta   90.00
_cell.angle_gamma   90.00
#
_symmetry.space_group_name_H-M   'P 1'
#
loop_
_entity.id
_entity.type
_entity.pdbx_description
1 polymer ?
#
loop_
_entity_poly.entity_id
_entity_poly.type
_entity_poly.pdbx_seq_one_letter_code
_entity_poly.pdbx_strand_id
1 'polypeptide(L)'
;MLAPDTRTTLLRELTPLPGYEFVQLVTTTFTLDLESALLPCLALAGSARAESADPVETIAAVQSTIAAIDIFHQNESPRVRRRLSNL
;
A
#
# COMPACT_ATOMS: atom_id res chain seq x y z
N MET A 1 10.68 3.32 -7.30
CA MET A 1 9.25 3.00 -7.08
C MET A 1 8.94 1.78 -7.92
N LEU A 2 8.21 0.80 -7.39
CA LEU A 2 7.67 -0.27 -8.25
C LEU A 2 6.92 0.40 -9.39
N ALA A 3 7.21 0.01 -10.63
CA ALA A 3 6.43 0.48 -11.76
C ALA A 3 4.95 0.13 -11.48
N PRO A 4 3.98 0.97 -11.88
CA PRO A 4 2.55 0.75 -11.62
C PRO A 4 2.04 -0.62 -12.08
N ASP A 5 2.79 -1.30 -12.93
CA ASP A 5 2.26 -2.31 -13.83
C ASP A 5 2.44 -3.76 -13.39
N THR A 6 2.34 -4.13 -12.11
CA THR A 6 1.82 -5.49 -11.83
C THR A 6 1.43 -5.67 -10.37
N ARG A 7 0.11 -5.71 -10.13
CA ARG A 7 -0.54 -6.24 -8.92
C ARG A 7 0.10 -7.53 -8.40
N THR A 8 0.50 -8.43 -9.31
CA THR A 8 1.20 -9.69 -9.03
C THR A 8 2.58 -9.52 -8.40
N THR A 9 3.32 -8.47 -8.77
CA THR A 9 4.62 -8.17 -8.17
C THR A 9 4.42 -7.72 -6.73
N LEU A 10 3.48 -6.81 -6.46
CA LEU A 10 3.16 -6.37 -5.11
C LEU A 10 2.69 -7.55 -4.22
N LEU A 11 1.82 -8.40 -4.75
CA LEU A 11 1.35 -9.62 -4.07
C LEU A 11 2.52 -10.51 -3.62
N ARG A 12 3.50 -10.72 -4.50
CA ARG A 12 4.67 -11.54 -4.21
C ARG A 12 5.53 -10.94 -3.11
N GLU A 13 5.77 -9.63 -3.16
CA GLU A 13 6.61 -8.94 -2.17
C GLU A 13 5.92 -8.82 -0.79
N LEU A 14 4.59 -8.81 -0.75
CA LEU A 14 3.81 -8.78 0.50
C LEU A 14 3.62 -10.16 1.15
N THR A 15 3.96 -11.24 0.46
CA THR A 15 3.84 -12.59 1.02
C THR A 15 4.98 -12.83 2.02
N PRO A 16 4.70 -13.10 3.31
CA PRO A 16 5.74 -13.40 4.28
C PRO A 16 6.49 -14.67 3.92
N LEU A 17 7.80 -14.69 4.22
CA LEU A 17 8.59 -15.91 4.13
C LEU A 17 8.11 -16.93 5.19
N PRO A 18 8.31 -18.25 4.97
CA PRO A 18 7.96 -19.26 5.95
C PRO A 18 8.58 -18.96 7.32
N GLY A 19 7.74 -18.95 8.37
CA GLY A 19 8.16 -18.61 9.74
C GLY A 19 8.17 -17.12 10.09
N TYR A 20 7.79 -16.25 9.15
CA TYR A 20 7.60 -14.82 9.37
C TYR A 20 6.12 -14.45 9.24
N GLU A 21 5.70 -13.42 9.97
CA GLU A 21 4.36 -12.86 9.88
C GLU A 21 4.41 -11.45 9.28
N PHE A 22 3.33 -11.06 8.62
CA PHE A 22 3.15 -9.68 8.20
C PHE A 22 2.62 -8.86 9.38
N VAL A 23 3.38 -7.85 9.80
CA VAL A 23 2.98 -6.97 10.92
C VAL A 23 2.46 -5.63 10.41
N GLN A 24 3.19 -4.98 9.50
CA GLN A 24 2.85 -3.66 8.99
C GLN A 24 3.51 -3.39 7.64
N LEU A 25 2.82 -2.64 6.77
CA LEU A 25 3.35 -2.07 5.52
C LEU A 25 3.31 -0.55 5.60
N VAL A 26 4.45 0.07 5.36
CA VAL A 26 4.56 1.52 5.19
C VAL A 26 5.06 1.79 3.77
N THR A 27 4.28 2.56 3.00
CA THR A 27 4.61 2.85 1.60
C THR A 27 4.30 4.28 1.23
N THR A 28 4.88 4.73 0.11
CA THR A 28 4.68 6.07 -0.45
C THR A 28 4.22 5.97 -1.89
N THR A 29 3.29 6.83 -2.32
CA THR A 29 2.85 6.89 -3.71
C THR A 29 2.69 8.34 -4.19
N PHE A 30 3.01 8.61 -5.47
CA PHE A 30 2.67 9.87 -6.14
C PHE A 30 1.24 9.88 -6.67
N THR A 31 0.65 8.70 -6.90
CA THR A 31 -0.73 8.54 -7.37
C THR A 31 -1.50 7.76 -6.31
N LEU A 32 -2.30 8.46 -5.50
CA LEU A 32 -3.18 7.82 -4.53
C LEU A 32 -4.61 7.82 -5.09
N ASP A 33 -4.94 6.79 -5.84
CA ASP A 33 -6.32 6.43 -6.14
C ASP A 33 -6.78 5.28 -5.23
N LEU A 34 -8.09 5.12 -5.09
CA LEU A 34 -8.71 4.14 -4.19
C LEU A 34 -8.33 2.70 -4.56
N GLU A 35 -8.23 2.39 -5.85
CA GLU A 35 -7.90 1.05 -6.31
C GLU A 35 -6.47 0.69 -5.88
N SER A 36 -5.50 1.56 -6.14
CA SER A 36 -4.11 1.42 -5.71
C SER A 36 -3.97 1.28 -4.18
N ALA A 37 -4.81 1.98 -3.40
CA ALA A 37 -4.80 1.89 -1.95
C ALA A 37 -5.33 0.57 -1.38
N LEU A 38 -6.25 -0.10 -2.09
CA LEU A 38 -6.88 -1.35 -1.66
C LEU A 38 -6.11 -2.61 -2.09
N LEU A 39 -5.26 -2.51 -3.11
CA LEU A 39 -4.47 -3.65 -3.60
C LEU A 39 -3.61 -4.34 -2.51
N PRO A 40 -2.89 -3.62 -1.62
CA PRO A 40 -2.15 -4.25 -0.53
C PRO A 40 -3.06 -4.97 0.47
N CYS A 41 -4.22 -4.40 0.79
CA CYS A 41 -5.19 -5.01 1.71
C CYS A 41 -5.68 -6.37 1.18
N LEU A 42 -6.09 -6.39 -0.08
CA LEU A 42 -6.56 -7.61 -0.75
C LEU A 42 -5.45 -8.66 -0.90
N ALA A 43 -4.22 -8.19 -1.12
CA ALA A 43 -3.05 -9.05 -1.19
C ALA A 43 -2.79 -9.80 0.11
N LEU A 44 -2.79 -9.07 1.23
CA LEU A 44 -2.52 -9.63 2.56
C LEU A 44 -3.62 -10.56 3.05
N ALA A 45 -4.87 -10.28 2.66
CA ALA A 45 -5.97 -11.16 2.99
C ALA A 45 -5.99 -12.47 2.18
N GLY A 46 -5.05 -12.67 1.25
CA GLY A 46 -5.00 -13.87 0.42
C GLY A 46 -6.13 -13.95 -0.62
N SER A 47 -6.86 -12.85 -0.85
CA SER A 47 -7.91 -12.76 -1.88
C SER A 47 -7.25 -12.62 -3.26
N ALA A 48 -6.61 -13.70 -3.71
CA ALA A 48 -5.99 -13.80 -5.03
C ALA A 48 -7.01 -13.76 -6.19
N ARG A 49 -8.31 -13.73 -5.89
CA ARG A 49 -9.41 -13.70 -6.87
C ARG A 49 -10.45 -12.64 -6.53
N ALA A 50 -10.07 -11.36 -6.51
CA ALA A 50 -11.05 -10.28 -6.35
C ALA A 50 -12.18 -10.32 -7.40
N GLU A 51 -11.95 -10.91 -8.59
CA GLU A 51 -12.96 -11.06 -9.64
C GLU A 51 -14.01 -12.14 -9.37
N SER A 52 -13.75 -13.07 -8.43
CA SER A 52 -14.70 -14.14 -8.07
C SER A 52 -14.96 -14.25 -6.57
N ALA A 53 -14.37 -13.38 -5.76
CA ALA A 53 -14.57 -13.33 -4.32
C ALA A 53 -15.92 -12.68 -4.02
N ASP A 54 -16.60 -13.22 -3.02
CA ASP A 54 -17.84 -12.62 -2.55
C ASP A 54 -17.57 -11.17 -2.05
N PRO A 55 -18.44 -10.19 -2.34
CA PRO A 55 -18.24 -8.82 -1.88
C PRO A 55 -18.11 -8.69 -0.37
N VAL A 56 -18.78 -9.53 0.41
CA VAL A 56 -18.67 -9.51 1.89
C VAL A 56 -17.31 -10.02 2.32
N GLU A 57 -16.83 -11.10 1.71
CA GLU A 57 -15.49 -11.64 1.94
C GLU A 57 -14.40 -10.61 1.58
N THR A 58 -14.59 -9.88 0.49
CA THR A 58 -13.69 -8.80 0.05
C THR A 58 -13.66 -7.64 1.06
N ILE A 59 -14.82 -7.23 1.58
CA ILE A 59 -14.90 -6.17 2.59
C ILE A 59 -14.25 -6.62 3.90
N ALA A 60 -14.52 -7.85 4.34
CA ALA A 60 -13.93 -8.42 5.56
C ALA A 60 -12.40 -8.51 5.46
N ALA A 61 -11.88 -8.91 4.29
CA ALA A 61 -10.46 -8.92 3.96
C ALA A 61 -9.80 -7.54 4.04
N VAL A 62 -10.48 -6.50 3.55
CA VAL A 62 -9.99 -5.12 3.67
C VAL A 62 -9.99 -4.67 5.13
N GLN A 63 -11.08 -4.95 5.86
CA GLN A 63 -11.20 -4.56 7.27
C GLN A 63 -10.14 -5.22 8.17
N SER A 64 -9.75 -6.47 7.88
CA SER A 64 -8.75 -7.17 8.67
C SER A 64 -7.32 -6.66 8.46
N THR A 65 -7.05 -5.95 7.37
CA THR A 65 -5.69 -5.54 6.96
C THR A 65 -5.47 -4.03 6.97
N ILE A 66 -6.53 -3.22 6.93
CA ILE A 66 -6.44 -1.76 6.82
C ILE A 66 -5.67 -1.11 7.99
N ALA A 67 -5.73 -1.69 9.18
CA ALA A 67 -4.99 -1.18 10.35
C ALA A 67 -3.47 -1.42 10.27
N ALA A 68 -3.02 -2.28 9.35
CA ALA A 68 -1.62 -2.65 9.18
C ALA A 68 -0.98 -1.98 7.95
N ILE A 69 -1.66 -1.06 7.26
CA ILE A 69 -1.16 -0.43 6.04
C ILE A 69 -1.21 1.10 6.15
N ASP A 70 -0.04 1.73 6.08
CA ASP A 70 0.12 3.17 6.00
C ASP A 70 0.60 3.59 4.60
N ILE A 71 -0.21 4.40 3.90
CA ILE A 71 0.13 4.93 2.56
C ILE A 71 0.29 6.45 2.63
N PHE A 72 1.50 6.92 2.35
CA PHE A 72 1.82 8.34 2.35
C PHE A 72 1.85 8.90 0.92
N HIS A 73 1.02 9.90 0.65
CA HIS A 73 1.04 10.61 -0.62
C HIS A 73 2.24 11.58 -0.70
N GLN A 74 3.06 11.45 -1.73
CA GLN A 74 4.20 12.32 -1.98
C GLN A 74 3.78 13.54 -2.80
N ASN A 75 3.57 14.68 -2.12
CA ASN A 75 3.36 15.97 -2.75
C ASN A 75 4.69 16.67 -3.07
N GLU A 76 4.83 17.15 -4.30
CA GLU A 76 6.02 17.83 -4.78
C GLU A 76 6.16 19.25 -4.20
N SER A 77 6.91 19.40 -3.11
CA SER A 77 7.96 20.41 -2.95
C SER A 77 8.58 20.34 -1.55
N PRO A 78 9.88 20.06 -1.41
CA PRO A 78 10.55 20.29 -0.14
C PRO A 78 10.43 21.79 0.20
N ARG A 79 9.93 22.11 1.40
CA ARG A 79 9.95 23.49 1.91
C ARG A 79 11.39 23.92 2.12
N VAL A 80 11.98 24.59 1.14
CA VAL A 80 13.28 25.24 1.28
C VAL A 80 13.11 26.44 2.20
N ARG A 81 13.61 26.36 3.44
CA ARG A 81 13.79 27.56 4.28
C ARG A 81 14.96 28.35 3.71
N ARG A 82 14.68 29.53 3.14
CA ARG A 82 15.73 30.50 2.79
C ARG A 82 16.40 30.97 4.08
N ARG A 83 17.63 30.52 4.34
CA ARG A 83 18.47 31.04 5.43
C ARG A 83 18.81 32.48 5.07
N LEU A 84 18.24 33.45 5.79
CA LEU A 84 18.68 34.85 5.67
C LEU A 84 20.07 34.92 6.31
N SER A 85 21.10 35.05 5.47
CA SER A 85 22.41 35.52 5.91
C SER A 85 22.29 37.01 6.18
N ASN A 86 22.39 37.41 7.45
CA ASN A 86 22.44 38.80 7.85
C ASN A 86 23.67 39.48 7.21
N LEU A 87 23.43 40.61 6.54
CA LEU A 87 24.44 41.60 6.17
C LEU A 87 24.79 42.46 7.39
#